data_AF-A0A519K7I9-F1
#
_entry.id   AF-A0A519K7I9-F1
#
_cell.length_a   1.000
_cell.length_b   1.000
_cell.length_c   1.000
_cell.angle_alpha   90.00
_cell.angle_beta   90.00
_cell.angle_gamma   90.00
#
_symmetry.space_group_name_H-M   'P 1'
#
loop_
_entity.id
_entity.type
_entity.pdbx_description
1 polymer ?
#
loop_
_entity_poly.entity_id
_entity_poly.type
_entity_poly.pdbx_seq_one_letter_code
_entity_poly.pdbx_strand_id
1 'polypeptide(L)'
;MKQHIIYTVFAFVFLISCGKKDSNESESEIKTEQTEEHSDESPQTIASLTEEQMKAVDITLGKIEMKELTSTIKANGVLRVPNNNKATITSMYGGIIKTLNVQIGDFVRKGQVIASISNPEYIQLQEQYLTV
;
A
#
# COMPACT_ATOMS: atom_id res chain seq x y z
N MET A 1 8.23 18.64 -19.34
CA MET A 1 6.93 19.26 -19.67
C MET A 1 6.56 19.26 -21.17
N LYS A 2 7.52 19.34 -22.12
CA LYS A 2 7.19 19.25 -23.57
C LYS A 2 6.75 17.86 -24.05
N GLN A 3 7.30 16.80 -23.45
CA GLN A 3 6.99 15.40 -23.81
C GLN A 3 5.56 15.00 -23.45
N HIS A 4 5.03 15.50 -22.31
CA HIS A 4 3.65 15.21 -21.89
C HIS A 4 2.61 15.89 -22.79
N ILE A 5 2.92 17.08 -23.32
CA ILE A 5 2.05 17.80 -24.28
C ILE A 5 1.84 16.98 -25.57
N ILE A 6 2.87 16.29 -26.05
CA ILE A 6 2.78 15.43 -27.25
C ILE A 6 1.89 14.21 -26.99
N TYR A 7 2.03 13.57 -25.83
CA TYR A 7 1.18 12.43 -25.47
C TYR A 7 -0.30 12.81 -25.27
N THR A 8 -0.58 13.98 -24.70
CA THR A 8 -1.97 14.47 -24.55
C THR A 8 -2.62 14.82 -25.89
N VAL A 9 -1.86 15.32 -26.87
CA VAL A 9 -2.38 15.61 -28.21
C VAL A 9 -2.64 14.33 -29.00
N PHE A 10 -1.78 13.31 -28.86
CA PHE A 10 -1.97 12.01 -29.52
C PHE A 10 -3.17 11.23 -28.97
N ALA A 11 -3.46 11.36 -27.67
CA ALA A 11 -4.65 10.76 -27.05
C ALA A 11 -5.97 11.42 -27.51
N PHE A 12 -5.95 12.71 -27.86
CA PHE A 12 -7.15 13.44 -28.27
C PHE A 12 -7.62 13.08 -29.69
N VAL A 13 -6.72 12.60 -30.56
CA VAL A 13 -7.05 12.20 -31.95
C VAL A 13 -7.85 10.89 -32.00
N PHE A 14 -7.82 10.06 -30.94
CA PHE A 14 -8.54 8.78 -30.90
C PHE A 14 -10.03 8.90 -30.58
N LEU A 15 -10.51 10.04 -30.08
CA LEU A 15 -11.89 10.19 -29.60
C LEU A 15 -12.89 10.74 -30.64
N ILE A 16 -12.47 10.95 -31.89
CA ILE A 16 -13.36 11.50 -32.95
C ILE A 16 -13.97 10.38 -33.82
N SER A 17 -13.66 9.10 -33.59
CA SER A 17 -14.17 7.99 -34.40
C SER A 17 -15.13 7.08 -33.63
N CYS A 18 -16.34 7.56 -33.35
CA CYS A 18 -17.59 6.81 -33.59
C CYS A 18 -18.81 7.64 -33.19
N GLY A 19 -19.69 7.90 -34.16
CA GLY A 19 -21.04 8.38 -33.92
C GLY A 19 -22.05 7.43 -34.58
N LYS A 20 -23.05 6.97 -33.82
CA LYS A 20 -24.43 6.79 -34.31
C LYS A 20 -25.43 6.59 -33.16
N LYS A 21 -26.55 7.31 -33.31
CA LYS A 21 -27.82 7.36 -32.56
C LYS A 21 -28.63 6.05 -32.66
N ASP A 22 -29.48 5.76 -31.67
CA ASP A 22 -30.93 6.05 -31.74
C ASP A 22 -31.66 5.72 -30.42
N SER A 23 -32.68 6.52 -30.16
CA SER A 23 -33.59 6.60 -29.02
C SER A 23 -35.02 6.24 -29.45
N ASN A 24 -35.85 5.74 -28.52
CA ASN A 24 -37.32 5.93 -28.36
C ASN A 24 -37.87 4.74 -27.53
N GLU A 25 -38.50 4.89 -26.36
CA GLU A 25 -39.83 5.49 -26.07
C GLU A 25 -40.93 4.83 -26.95
N SER A 26 -42.07 4.33 -26.48
CA SER A 26 -43.04 4.86 -25.53
C SER A 26 -44.21 3.86 -25.33
N GLU A 27 -44.98 4.09 -24.24
CA GLU A 27 -46.42 3.81 -24.01
C GLU A 27 -46.97 2.37 -23.95
N SER A 28 -47.66 1.97 -22.85
CA SER A 28 -49.05 2.31 -22.44
C SER A 28 -50.08 1.64 -23.39
N GLU A 29 -51.16 0.96 -23.00
CA GLU A 29 -52.07 1.15 -21.88
C GLU A 29 -53.06 -0.07 -21.79
N ILE A 30 -53.30 -0.55 -20.56
CA ILE A 30 -54.54 -1.05 -19.91
C ILE A 30 -55.62 -1.83 -20.71
N LYS A 31 -56.01 -3.01 -20.16
CA LYS A 31 -57.40 -3.51 -20.15
C LYS A 31 -57.72 -4.38 -18.92
N THR A 32 -58.45 -3.76 -17.98
CA THR A 32 -59.65 -4.19 -17.22
C THR A 32 -59.86 -5.65 -16.79
N GLU A 33 -59.98 -5.79 -15.46
CA GLU A 33 -60.82 -6.66 -14.61
C GLU A 33 -60.93 -8.17 -14.88
N GLN A 34 -60.50 -8.95 -13.89
CA GLN A 34 -61.30 -10.06 -13.38
C GLN A 34 -60.95 -10.37 -11.92
N THR A 35 -61.99 -10.36 -11.08
CA THR A 35 -62.03 -10.83 -9.71
C THR A 35 -61.65 -12.30 -9.66
N GLU A 36 -60.53 -12.63 -9.02
CA GLU A 36 -60.28 -13.96 -8.47
C GLU A 36 -59.74 -13.82 -7.05
N GLU A 37 -60.45 -14.45 -6.11
CA GLU A 37 -59.95 -14.72 -4.76
C GLU A 37 -58.74 -15.65 -4.87
N HIS A 38 -57.54 -15.08 -4.93
CA HIS A 38 -56.32 -15.85 -4.76
C HIS A 38 -55.95 -15.89 -3.27
N SER A 39 -56.25 -17.02 -2.64
CA SER A 39 -55.46 -17.54 -1.53
C SER A 39 -54.03 -17.77 -2.04
N ASP A 40 -53.22 -16.71 -2.05
CA ASP A 40 -51.80 -16.80 -2.32
C ASP A 40 -51.12 -17.43 -1.11
N GLU A 41 -50.73 -18.69 -1.27
CA GLU A 41 -49.73 -19.34 -0.42
C GLU A 41 -48.39 -18.63 -0.68
N SER A 42 -48.16 -17.50 0.01
CA SER A 42 -46.90 -16.78 -0.04
C SER A 42 -45.75 -17.73 0.35
N PRO A 43 -44.58 -17.67 -0.31
CA PRO A 43 -43.43 -18.42 0.15
C PRO A 43 -43.17 -18.10 1.62
N GLN A 44 -42.93 -19.11 2.47
CA GLN A 44 -42.77 -19.00 3.93
C GLN A 44 -41.65 -18.05 4.41
N THR A 45 -40.98 -17.37 3.47
CA THR A 45 -39.91 -16.39 3.66
C THR A 45 -40.43 -14.94 3.74
N ILE A 46 -41.69 -14.67 3.37
CA ILE A 46 -42.27 -13.32 3.36
C ILE A 46 -43.45 -13.27 4.34
N ALA A 47 -43.28 -12.51 5.41
CA ALA A 47 -44.37 -12.20 6.35
C ALA A 47 -44.99 -10.84 5.99
N SER A 48 -46.29 -10.81 5.76
CA SER A 48 -47.06 -9.58 5.56
C SER A 48 -47.63 -9.09 6.90
N LEU A 49 -47.45 -7.80 7.19
CA LEU A 49 -47.99 -7.13 8.37
C LEU A 49 -48.91 -5.98 7.93
N THR A 50 -49.98 -5.73 8.67
CA THR A 50 -50.86 -4.57 8.43
C THR A 50 -50.27 -3.28 9.00
N GLU A 51 -50.66 -2.13 8.47
CA GLU A 51 -50.15 -0.83 8.94
C GLU A 51 -50.44 -0.57 10.42
N GLU A 52 -51.57 -1.06 10.94
CA GLU A 52 -51.93 -0.97 12.36
C GLU A 52 -50.99 -1.82 13.23
N GLN A 53 -50.59 -2.99 12.76
CA GLN A 53 -49.61 -3.87 13.44
C GLN A 53 -48.20 -3.26 13.41
N MET A 54 -47.82 -2.60 12.31
CA MET A 54 -46.55 -1.88 12.22
C MET A 54 -46.49 -0.69 13.17
N LYS A 55 -47.60 0.07 13.30
CA LYS A 55 -47.72 1.22 14.22
C LYS A 55 -47.80 0.79 15.68
N ALA A 56 -48.40 -0.35 15.99
CA ALA A 56 -48.47 -0.86 17.36
C ALA A 56 -47.10 -1.26 17.94
N VAL A 57 -46.11 -1.51 17.08
CA VAL A 57 -44.77 -2.00 17.44
C VAL A 57 -43.66 -1.00 17.03
N ASP A 58 -44.03 0.21 16.59
CA ASP A 58 -43.12 1.29 16.20
C ASP A 58 -41.98 0.86 15.27
N ILE A 59 -42.30 0.11 14.22
CA ILE A 59 -41.30 -0.38 13.25
C ILE A 59 -40.83 0.78 12.35
N THR A 60 -39.54 1.14 12.45
CA THR A 60 -38.91 2.16 11.59
C THR A 60 -38.02 1.53 10.51
N LEU A 61 -38.23 1.92 9.25
CA LEU A 61 -37.41 1.49 8.12
C LEU A 61 -36.29 2.50 7.86
N GLY A 62 -35.04 2.04 7.84
CA GLY A 62 -33.88 2.83 7.41
C GLY A 62 -33.55 2.58 5.93
N LYS A 63 -33.00 3.58 5.24
CA LYS A 63 -32.46 3.41 3.88
C LYS A 63 -31.06 2.78 3.96
N ILE A 64 -30.73 1.94 2.99
CA ILE A 64 -29.38 1.36 2.86
C ILE A 64 -28.45 2.47 2.35
N GLU A 65 -27.44 2.82 3.13
CA GLU A 65 -26.43 3.80 2.75
C GLU A 65 -25.04 3.17 2.70
N MET A 66 -24.31 3.43 1.62
CA MET A 66 -22.90 3.04 1.49
C MET A 66 -22.05 4.08 2.21
N LYS A 67 -21.40 3.67 3.30
CA LYS A 67 -20.51 4.53 4.08
C LYS A 67 -19.08 4.00 4.05
N GLU A 68 -18.13 4.91 3.83
CA GLU A 68 -16.71 4.61 3.98
C GLU A 68 -16.42 4.23 5.44
N LEU A 69 -16.00 2.99 5.65
CA LEU A 69 -15.59 2.49 6.96
C LEU A 69 -14.17 2.98 7.24
N THR A 70 -14.04 4.11 7.93
CA THR A 70 -12.77 4.57 8.49
C THR A 70 -12.35 3.69 9.68
N SER A 71 -11.99 2.44 9.42
CA SER A 71 -11.27 1.63 10.40
C SER A 71 -9.80 2.08 10.40
N THR A 72 -9.43 2.84 11.43
CA THR A 72 -8.03 3.27 11.59
C THR A 72 -7.26 2.13 12.25
N ILE A 73 -6.46 1.40 11.46
CA ILE A 73 -5.57 0.37 11.99
C ILE A 73 -4.29 1.03 12.48
N LYS A 74 -4.04 1.00 13.80
CA LYS A 74 -2.78 1.46 14.38
C LYS A 74 -1.72 0.38 14.20
N ALA A 75 -0.65 0.71 13.49
CA ALA A 75 0.50 -0.19 13.30
C ALA A 75 1.77 0.43 13.90
N ASN A 76 2.58 -0.40 14.55
CA ASN A 76 3.90 -0.04 15.03
C ASN A 76 4.96 -0.52 14.02
N GLY A 77 5.99 0.29 13.77
CA GLY A 77 7.10 -0.06 12.89
C GLY A 77 8.44 0.12 13.58
N VAL A 78 9.47 -0.55 13.06
CA VAL A 78 10.86 -0.35 13.46
C VAL A 78 11.67 0.19 12.30
N LEU A 79 12.49 1.21 12.56
CA LEU A 79 13.45 1.69 11.57
C LEU A 79 14.66 0.76 11.56
N ARG A 80 15.08 0.34 10.37
CA ARG A 80 16.28 -0.47 10.17
C ARG A 80 17.12 0.17 9.08
N VAL A 81 18.43 0.22 9.31
CA VAL A 81 19.38 0.67 8.29
C VAL A 81 19.48 -0.45 7.25
N PRO A 82 19.29 -0.16 5.95
CA PRO A 82 19.48 -1.14 4.89
C PRO A 82 20.90 -1.71 4.91
N ASN A 83 21.05 -3.00 4.61
CA ASN A 83 22.36 -3.66 4.61
C ASN A 83 23.39 -2.98 3.69
N ASN A 84 22.95 -2.35 2.59
CA ASN A 84 23.82 -1.62 1.65
C ASN A 84 24.55 -0.43 2.28
N ASN A 85 24.01 0.13 3.38
CA ASN A 85 24.57 1.28 4.08
C ASN A 85 25.16 0.90 5.45
N LYS A 86 25.40 -0.39 5.69
CA LYS A 86 26.01 -0.91 6.92
C LYS A 86 27.32 -1.62 6.57
N ALA A 87 28.41 -1.19 7.19
CA ALA A 87 29.71 -1.83 7.07
C ALA A 87 30.24 -2.22 8.44
N THR A 88 30.80 -3.42 8.53
CA THR A 88 31.58 -3.88 9.70
C THR A 88 33.03 -3.97 9.28
N ILE A 89 33.90 -3.24 9.97
CA ILE A 89 35.32 -3.19 9.66
C ILE A 89 36.04 -4.17 10.60
N THR A 90 36.89 -5.02 10.04
CA THR A 90 37.78 -5.91 10.78
C THR A 90 39.18 -5.82 10.21
N SER A 91 40.20 -6.07 11.04
CA SER A 91 41.57 -6.17 10.56
C SER A 91 41.79 -7.52 9.89
N MET A 92 42.54 -7.56 8.80
CA MET A 92 42.95 -8.81 8.14
C MET A 92 44.02 -9.55 8.96
N TYR A 93 44.91 -8.79 9.61
CA TYR A 93 45.96 -9.33 10.47
C TYR A 93 45.68 -8.97 11.92
N GLY A 94 45.96 -9.90 12.83
CA GLY A 94 45.98 -9.61 14.25
C GLY A 94 47.06 -8.57 14.58
N GLY A 95 46.92 -7.88 15.70
CA GLY A 95 47.89 -6.90 16.15
C GLY A 95 47.38 -6.13 17.37
N ILE A 96 48.20 -5.19 17.80
CA ILE A 96 47.92 -4.33 18.96
C ILE A 96 47.42 -2.98 18.44
N ILE A 97 46.34 -2.45 19.01
CA ILE A 97 45.84 -1.11 18.70
C ILE A 97 46.84 -0.09 19.21
N LYS A 98 47.41 0.71 18.31
CA LYS A 98 48.37 1.77 18.64
C LYS A 98 47.68 3.11 18.88
N THR A 99 46.67 3.44 18.07
CA THR A 99 45.86 4.65 18.24
C THR A 99 44.39 4.35 17.96
N LEU A 100 43.52 5.07 18.66
CA LEU A 100 42.08 5.12 18.39
C LEU A 100 41.69 6.58 18.20
N ASN A 101 41.13 6.89 17.04
CA ASN A 101 40.89 8.26 16.58
C ASN A 101 39.40 8.64 16.60
N VAL A 102 38.52 7.73 17.04
CA VAL A 102 37.06 7.90 17.04
C VAL A 102 36.44 7.29 18.30
N GLN A 103 35.27 7.82 18.67
CA GLN A 103 34.43 7.34 19.76
C GLN A 103 33.06 6.90 19.26
N ILE A 104 32.33 6.19 20.12
CA ILE A 104 30.98 5.70 19.82
C ILE A 104 30.05 6.92 19.64
N GLY A 105 29.39 7.00 18.49
CA GLY A 105 28.51 8.11 18.14
C GLY A 105 29.14 9.14 17.20
N ASP A 106 30.45 9.05 16.95
CA ASP A 106 31.13 9.96 16.03
C ASP A 106 30.68 9.75 14.58
N PHE A 107 30.57 10.86 13.86
CA PHE A 107 30.32 10.83 12.41
C PHE A 107 31.64 10.64 11.67
N VAL A 108 31.75 9.54 10.91
CA VAL A 108 32.94 9.19 10.12
C VAL A 108 32.67 9.26 8.63
N ARG A 109 33.67 9.64 7.84
CA ARG A 109 33.59 9.71 6.37
C ARG A 109 34.38 8.59 5.71
N LYS A 110 34.04 8.26 4.46
CA LYS A 110 34.79 7.27 3.67
C LYS A 110 36.27 7.69 3.57
N GLY A 111 37.17 6.78 3.93
CA GLY A 111 38.62 7.01 3.93
C GLY A 111 39.19 7.61 5.21
N GLN A 112 38.36 7.93 6.21
CA GLN A 112 38.84 8.41 7.50
C GLN A 112 39.54 7.28 8.28
N VAL A 113 40.71 7.60 8.85
CA VAL A 113 41.44 6.68 9.74
C VAL A 113 40.74 6.64 11.09
N ILE A 114 40.24 5.46 11.47
CA ILE A 114 39.53 5.23 12.73
C ILE A 114 40.45 4.70 13.85
N ALA A 115 41.44 3.89 13.48
CA ALA A 115 42.42 3.31 14.39
C ALA A 115 43.68 2.92 13.60
N SER A 116 44.80 2.83 14.29
CA SER A 116 46.03 2.23 13.76
C SER A 116 46.37 0.94 14.52
N ILE A 117 46.74 -0.10 13.79
CA ILE A 117 47.09 -1.41 14.33
C ILE A 117 48.55 -1.69 13.99
N SER A 118 49.30 -2.16 14.97
CA SER A 118 50.68 -2.61 14.80
C SER A 118 50.73 -4.12 14.94
N ASN A 119 51.27 -4.82 13.94
CA ASN A 119 51.49 -6.27 14.00
C ASN A 119 52.99 -6.57 14.13
N PRO A 120 53.48 -6.99 15.32
CA PRO A 120 54.89 -7.35 15.51
C PRO A 120 55.37 -8.51 14.63
N GLU A 121 54.50 -9.50 14.37
CA GLU A 121 54.85 -10.68 13.56
C GLU A 121 55.11 -10.31 12.10
N TYR A 122 54.44 -9.25 11.61
CA TYR A 122 54.66 -8.75 10.26
C TYR A 122 56.07 -8.14 10.10
N ILE A 123 56.58 -7.49 11.15
CA ILE A 123 57.94 -6.91 11.13
C ILE A 123 58.99 -8.03 11.04
N GLN A 124 58.82 -9.11 11.80
CA GLN A 124 59.73 -10.27 11.75
C GLN A 124 59.76 -10.91 10.36
N LEU A 125 58.60 -11.04 9.70
CA LEU A 125 58.52 -11.59 8.35
C LEU A 125 59.26 -10.70 7.33
N GLN A 126 59.18 -9.38 7.47
CA GLN A 126 59.91 -8.44 6.60
C GLN A 126 61.42 -8.53 6.81
N GLU A 127 61.89 -8.62 8.06
CA GLU A 127 63.30 -8.78 8.38
C GLU A 127 63.87 -10.08 7.78
N GLN A 128 63.13 -11.18 7.90
CA GLN A 128 63.51 -12.46 7.30
C GLN A 128 63.60 -12.37 5.77
N TYR A 129 62.62 -11.73 5.11
CA TYR A 129 62.64 -11.56 3.65
C TYR A 129 63.84 -10.75 3.16
N LEU A 130 64.26 -9.73 3.91
CA LEU A 130 65.40 -8.87 3.55
C LEU A 130 66.77 -9.50 3.83
N THR A 131 66.83 -10.57 4.63
CA THR A 131 68.07 -11.24 5.03
C THR A 131 68.44 -12.42 4.11
N VAL A 132 67.59 -12.76 3.14
CA VAL A 132 67.84 -13.75 2.07
C VAL A 132 68.35 -13.04 0.83
#